data_AF-A0AAD8EWZ0-F1
#
_entry.id   AF-A0AAD8EWZ0-F1
#
_cell.length_a   1.000
_cell.length_b   1.000
_cell.length_c   1.000
_cell.angle_alpha   90.00
_cell.angle_beta   90.00
_cell.angle_gamma   90.00
#
_symmetry.space_group_name_H-M   'P 1'
#
loop_
_entity.id
_entity.type
_entity.pdbx_description
1 polymer ?
#
loop_
_entity_poly.entity_id
_entity_poly.type
_entity_poly.pdbx_seq_one_letter_code
_entity_poly.pdbx_strand_id
1 'polypeptide(L)'
;MANRQAIAVSTSRFAVLKIEDDDEEDKKPTKNSAQQQNSTVSSSNKKKTKKKKDTKESEQLKNLAFGKGGGKQSQHKICAGDGEERKLWDQWREHDKELVEEQFKDDLAAALLQSRLDVEKQNQEKQKQKERIEAGLEVPNTREGRKKKKQREKPQAMSLEQFKQLPPEKPVNSDSEAEDLNSKSSTPPVQTRVPPTQQDPTFFNSIEDDAEQILQHEKIQEQYKKQFASDSVIVAKLKNDLEKKDKQLVELKKQIESMEEELKQVKKRNKQFCVILGQGEMKDKAQVLLQVDELTLVKDELTEQVSTLTAELEKEKSKNHALKAELDKVKPTKHGK
;
A
#
# COMPACT_ATOMS: atom_id res chain seq x y z
N MET A 1 -22.34 -10.15 42.04
CA MET A 1 -22.90 -9.26 41.01
C MET A 1 -21.80 -9.00 39.98
N ALA A 2 -21.92 -9.56 38.77
CA ALA A 2 -20.88 -9.46 37.75
C ALA A 2 -21.14 -8.23 36.86
N ASN A 3 -20.19 -7.29 36.86
CA ASN A 3 -20.26 -6.06 36.07
C ASN A 3 -19.81 -6.36 34.63
N ARG A 4 -20.74 -6.44 33.68
CA ARG A 4 -20.43 -6.51 32.24
C ARG A 4 -20.21 -5.09 31.72
N GLN A 5 -18.98 -4.75 31.38
CA GLN A 5 -18.69 -3.54 30.61
C GLN A 5 -19.15 -3.77 29.16
N ALA A 6 -20.06 -2.92 28.68
CA ALA A 6 -20.53 -2.90 27.31
C ALA A 6 -19.49 -2.25 26.39
N ILE A 7 -19.15 -2.91 25.29
CA ILE A 7 -18.27 -2.39 24.24
C ILE A 7 -19.06 -1.38 23.41
N ALA A 8 -18.62 -0.13 23.38
CA ALA A 8 -19.18 0.89 22.50
C ALA A 8 -18.80 0.58 21.04
N VAL A 9 -19.79 0.26 20.22
CA VAL A 9 -19.61 0.04 18.77
C VAL A 9 -19.46 1.41 18.11
N SER A 10 -18.27 1.69 17.56
CA SER A 10 -18.01 2.88 16.76
C SER A 10 -18.80 2.79 15.45
N THR A 11 -19.68 3.77 15.21
CA THR A 11 -20.49 3.84 13.98
C THR A 11 -19.61 4.23 12.79
N SER A 12 -19.70 3.47 11.70
CA SER A 12 -18.93 3.70 10.47
C SER A 12 -19.22 5.08 9.88
N ARG A 13 -18.16 5.81 9.49
CA ARG A 13 -18.28 7.12 8.82
C ARG A 13 -19.02 7.08 7.48
N PHE A 14 -19.22 5.89 6.92
CA PHE A 14 -19.98 5.65 5.70
C PHE A 14 -21.48 5.44 5.95
N ALA A 15 -21.94 5.34 7.20
CA ALA A 15 -23.34 5.11 7.54
C ALA A 15 -24.25 6.33 7.29
N VAL A 16 -23.67 7.51 7.00
CA VAL A 16 -24.41 8.75 6.68
C VAL A 16 -24.51 8.98 5.17
N LEU A 17 -23.86 8.16 4.34
CA LEU A 17 -24.07 8.18 2.90
C LEU A 17 -25.41 7.48 2.59
N LYS A 18 -26.41 8.29 2.22
CA LYS A 18 -27.60 7.79 1.54
C LYS A 18 -27.14 7.17 0.23
N ILE A 19 -27.29 5.86 0.11
CA ILE A 19 -27.21 5.16 -1.17
C ILE A 19 -28.51 5.51 -1.87
N GLU A 20 -28.51 6.65 -2.56
CA GLU A 20 -29.56 6.99 -3.53
C GLU A 20 -29.23 6.19 -4.79
N ASP A 21 -29.98 5.10 -4.98
CA ASP A 21 -30.08 4.36 -6.24
C ASP A 21 -30.59 5.35 -7.29
N ASP A 22 -29.77 5.62 -8.31
CA ASP A 22 -29.99 6.64 -9.34
C ASP A 22 -30.92 6.11 -10.45
N ASP A 23 -32.14 5.72 -10.08
CA ASP A 23 -33.23 5.36 -10.99
C ASP A 23 -34.54 6.02 -10.55
N GLU A 24 -34.68 7.33 -10.76
CA GLU A 24 -36.00 8.00 -10.75
C GLU A 24 -36.07 9.04 -11.88
N GLU A 25 -36.66 8.63 -13.01
CA GLU A 25 -37.24 9.55 -13.99
C GLU A 25 -38.43 10.31 -13.38
N ASP A 26 -38.45 11.61 -13.62
CA ASP A 26 -39.55 12.54 -13.34
C ASP A 26 -40.96 11.94 -13.56
N LYS A 27 -41.81 11.93 -12.52
CA LYS A 27 -43.25 12.29 -12.64
C LYS A 27 -43.94 12.64 -11.31
N LYS A 28 -44.61 13.79 -11.33
CA LYS A 28 -45.48 14.38 -10.29
C LYS A 28 -46.75 13.53 -9.97
N PRO A 29 -47.43 13.81 -8.84
CA PRO A 29 -48.24 12.83 -8.12
C PRO A 29 -49.74 12.90 -8.43
N THR A 30 -50.43 11.75 -8.36
CA THR A 30 -51.88 11.68 -8.13
C THR A 30 -52.26 10.48 -7.26
N LYS A 31 -53.17 10.74 -6.33
CA LYS A 31 -53.64 9.89 -5.23
C LYS A 31 -54.67 8.83 -5.67
N ASN A 32 -54.76 7.80 -4.81
CA ASN A 32 -55.93 7.00 -4.38
C ASN A 32 -56.16 5.56 -4.93
N SER A 33 -56.15 4.65 -3.94
CA SER A 33 -57.09 3.56 -3.62
C SER A 33 -57.11 2.22 -4.36
N ALA A 34 -56.99 1.17 -3.52
CA ALA A 34 -57.75 -0.09 -3.48
C ALA A 34 -57.42 -1.25 -4.45
N GLN A 35 -56.88 -2.31 -3.84
CA GLN A 35 -57.41 -3.69 -3.78
C GLN A 35 -57.63 -4.53 -5.06
N GLN A 36 -57.12 -5.77 -4.97
CA GLN A 36 -57.61 -7.06 -5.53
C GLN A 36 -57.05 -7.60 -6.87
N GLN A 37 -56.31 -8.72 -6.71
CA GLN A 37 -56.44 -10.03 -7.36
C GLN A 37 -56.39 -10.23 -8.89
N ASN A 38 -55.37 -11.02 -9.26
CA ASN A 38 -55.38 -12.25 -10.06
C ASN A 38 -54.98 -12.24 -11.55
N SER A 39 -54.11 -13.21 -11.83
CA SER A 39 -53.96 -14.03 -13.05
C SER A 39 -53.26 -13.50 -14.31
N THR A 40 -52.29 -14.34 -14.72
CA THR A 40 -52.02 -14.88 -16.08
C THR A 40 -51.11 -14.14 -17.08
N VAL A 41 -49.97 -14.81 -17.30
CA VAL A 41 -49.25 -15.13 -18.56
C VAL A 41 -48.86 -14.07 -19.60
N SER A 42 -47.57 -14.16 -19.92
CA SER A 42 -46.97 -14.23 -21.27
C SER A 42 -46.72 -12.96 -22.09
N SER A 43 -45.42 -12.77 -22.35
CA SER A 43 -44.77 -12.51 -23.65
C SER A 43 -45.11 -11.23 -24.44
N SER A 44 -44.15 -10.31 -24.38
CA SER A 44 -43.39 -9.73 -25.51
C SER A 44 -44.12 -9.29 -26.80
N ASN A 45 -43.96 -8.00 -27.16
CA ASN A 45 -43.45 -7.62 -28.50
C ASN A 45 -43.02 -6.13 -28.63
N LYS A 46 -41.71 -5.94 -28.81
CA LYS A 46 -41.01 -5.42 -30.01
C LYS A 46 -41.57 -4.18 -30.77
N LYS A 47 -40.74 -3.12 -30.83
CA LYS A 47 -40.59 -2.15 -31.96
C LYS A 47 -39.13 -1.66 -31.96
N LYS A 48 -38.22 -2.20 -32.79
CA LYS A 48 -37.85 -1.88 -34.19
C LYS A 48 -37.18 -0.49 -34.43
N THR A 49 -36.00 -0.58 -35.08
CA THR A 49 -35.20 0.42 -35.85
C THR A 49 -34.19 1.27 -35.04
N LYS A 50 -32.94 1.54 -35.46
CA LYS A 50 -32.27 1.45 -36.77
C LYS A 50 -30.72 1.45 -36.58
N LYS A 51 -30.02 0.47 -37.17
CA LYS A 51 -28.55 0.43 -37.31
C LYS A 51 -28.10 1.39 -38.43
N LYS A 52 -27.08 2.22 -38.15
CA LYS A 52 -26.03 2.71 -39.07
C LYS A 52 -25.05 3.62 -38.28
N LYS A 53 -24.23 3.06 -37.37
CA LYS A 53 -23.13 3.82 -36.73
C LYS A 53 -21.94 2.99 -36.20
N ASP A 54 -21.87 1.67 -36.39
CA ASP A 54 -20.89 0.85 -35.64
C ASP A 54 -19.41 0.94 -36.12
N THR A 55 -19.14 1.38 -37.36
CA THR A 55 -17.76 1.31 -37.88
C THR A 55 -16.85 2.41 -37.30
N LYS A 56 -17.40 3.59 -36.95
CA LYS A 56 -16.63 4.65 -36.28
C LYS A 56 -16.47 4.41 -34.78
N GLU A 57 -17.46 3.78 -34.14
CA GLU A 57 -17.41 3.48 -32.70
C GLU A 57 -16.38 2.40 -32.38
N SER A 58 -16.21 1.39 -33.22
CA SER A 58 -15.17 0.37 -32.99
C SER A 58 -13.75 0.95 -33.08
N GLU A 59 -13.49 1.88 -33.99
CA GLU A 59 -12.21 2.59 -34.07
C GLU A 59 -12.01 3.56 -32.89
N GLN A 60 -13.06 4.24 -32.43
CA GLN A 60 -13.00 5.11 -31.26
C GLN A 60 -12.76 4.33 -29.96
N LEU A 61 -13.46 3.21 -29.76
CA LEU A 61 -13.29 2.32 -28.61
C LEU A 61 -11.91 1.68 -28.59
N LYS A 62 -11.36 1.35 -29.77
CA LYS A 62 -9.99 0.83 -29.89
C LYS A 62 -8.94 1.88 -29.55
N ASN A 63 -9.19 3.15 -29.90
CA ASN A 63 -8.31 4.27 -29.55
C ASN A 63 -8.43 4.69 -28.07
N LEU A 64 -9.60 4.52 -27.45
CA LEU A 64 -9.84 4.80 -26.03
C LEU A 64 -9.26 3.70 -25.12
N ALA A 65 -9.35 2.44 -25.54
CA ALA A 65 -8.86 1.29 -24.76
C ALA A 65 -7.34 1.12 -24.82
N PHE A 66 -6.70 1.57 -25.90
CA PHE A 66 -5.25 1.46 -26.11
C PHE A 66 -4.68 2.82 -26.52
N GLY A 67 -4.48 3.70 -25.54
CA GLY A 67 -3.82 4.99 -25.73
C GLY A 67 -2.59 4.86 -26.65
N LYS A 68 -2.59 5.66 -27.72
CA LYS A 68 -1.61 5.64 -28.82
C LYS A 68 -0.18 5.83 -28.29
N GLY A 69 0.50 4.71 -28.04
CA GLY A 69 1.93 4.67 -27.74
C GLY A 69 2.77 4.84 -29.00
N GLY A 70 3.39 6.01 -29.14
CA GLY A 70 4.64 6.22 -29.90
C GLY A 70 4.52 6.87 -31.28
N GLY A 71 5.06 8.09 -31.42
CA GLY A 71 5.62 8.59 -32.68
C GLY A 71 5.10 9.93 -33.20
N LYS A 72 5.80 11.01 -32.79
CA LYS A 72 6.02 12.32 -33.45
C LYS A 72 4.83 13.21 -33.86
N GLN A 73 4.84 14.40 -33.26
CA GLN A 73 4.45 15.73 -33.77
C GLN A 73 3.26 15.80 -34.75
N SER A 74 2.13 16.29 -34.27
CA SER A 74 1.33 17.31 -34.99
C SER A 74 0.35 17.94 -34.04
N GLN A 75 0.44 19.26 -33.89
CA GLN A 75 -0.63 20.07 -33.34
C GLN A 75 -1.90 19.94 -34.18
N HIS A 76 -3.01 20.33 -33.55
CA HIS A 76 -4.35 20.61 -34.07
C HIS A 76 -5.40 19.48 -34.13
N LYS A 77 -6.25 19.57 -33.10
CA LYS A 77 -7.70 19.81 -33.16
C LYS A 77 -8.65 18.60 -33.34
N ILE A 78 -9.48 18.50 -32.30
CA ILE A 78 -10.90 18.06 -32.26
C ILE A 78 -11.12 16.58 -31.95
N CYS A 79 -11.70 16.32 -30.78
CA CYS A 79 -12.96 15.59 -30.64
C CYS A 79 -13.73 16.20 -29.45
N ALA A 80 -14.80 16.92 -29.76
CA ALA A 80 -15.77 17.40 -28.78
C ALA A 80 -16.67 16.23 -28.38
N GLY A 81 -16.61 15.83 -27.11
CA GLY A 81 -17.42 14.79 -26.48
C GLY A 81 -17.17 14.85 -24.98
N ASP A 82 -18.22 15.19 -24.24
CA ASP A 82 -18.34 15.39 -22.80
C ASP A 82 -17.43 16.43 -22.09
N GLY A 83 -17.95 17.66 -22.04
CA GLY A 83 -17.36 18.74 -21.26
C GLY A 83 -17.49 18.56 -19.74
N GLU A 84 -18.27 17.62 -19.24
CA GLU A 84 -18.42 17.36 -17.80
C GLU A 84 -17.40 16.35 -17.28
N GLU A 85 -17.20 15.23 -17.97
CA GLU A 85 -16.18 14.23 -17.57
C GLU A 85 -14.77 14.83 -17.61
N ARG A 86 -14.48 15.68 -18.61
CA ARG A 86 -13.19 16.38 -18.69
C ARG A 86 -13.00 17.39 -17.57
N LYS A 87 -14.07 18.09 -17.15
CA LYS A 87 -14.03 18.98 -15.98
C LYS A 87 -13.82 18.22 -14.68
N LEU A 88 -14.46 17.05 -14.52
CA LEU A 88 -14.27 16.19 -13.36
C LEU A 88 -12.83 15.67 -13.27
N TRP A 89 -12.27 15.21 -14.38
CA TRP A 89 -10.85 14.83 -14.47
C TRP A 89 -9.91 15.99 -14.19
N ASP A 90 -10.21 17.19 -14.71
CA ASP A 90 -9.41 18.37 -14.46
C ASP A 90 -9.45 18.77 -12.97
N GLN A 91 -10.61 18.67 -12.31
CA GLN A 91 -10.76 18.89 -10.86
C GLN A 91 -10.00 17.86 -10.02
N TRP A 92 -10.06 16.57 -10.39
CA TRP A 92 -9.34 15.52 -9.66
C TRP A 92 -7.83 15.73 -9.75
N ARG A 93 -7.34 16.09 -10.94
CA ARG A 93 -5.93 16.41 -11.13
C ARG A 93 -5.52 17.66 -10.34
N GLU A 94 -6.38 18.66 -10.27
CA GLU A 94 -6.12 19.87 -9.49
C GLU A 94 -6.09 19.59 -7.99
N HIS A 95 -7.07 18.84 -7.48
CA HIS A 95 -7.10 18.41 -6.07
C HIS A 95 -5.89 17.54 -5.70
N ASP A 96 -5.50 16.59 -6.56
CA ASP A 96 -4.31 15.76 -6.35
C ASP A 96 -3.02 16.61 -6.33
N LYS A 97 -2.93 17.59 -7.24
CA LYS A 97 -1.83 18.55 -7.28
C LYS A 97 -1.78 19.42 -6.03
N GLU A 98 -2.93 19.92 -5.55
CA GLU A 98 -3.01 20.70 -4.31
C GLU A 98 -2.61 19.85 -3.10
N LEU A 99 -3.07 18.60 -3.01
CA LEU A 99 -2.71 17.68 -1.94
C LEU A 99 -1.19 17.44 -1.89
N VAL A 100 -0.57 17.20 -3.05
CA VAL A 100 0.89 17.01 -3.16
C VAL A 100 1.64 18.29 -2.83
N GLU A 101 1.15 19.45 -3.27
CA GLU A 101 1.76 20.75 -2.96
C GLU A 101 1.66 21.10 -1.47
N GLU A 102 0.54 20.80 -0.82
CA GLU A 102 0.36 20.98 0.62
C GLU A 102 1.31 20.08 1.41
N GLN A 103 1.35 18.78 1.08
CA GLN A 103 2.29 17.85 1.70
C GLN A 103 3.75 18.29 1.50
N PHE A 104 4.11 18.76 0.30
CA PHE A 104 5.45 19.26 0.03
C PHE A 104 5.78 20.52 0.86
N LYS A 105 4.83 21.44 1.04
CA LYS A 105 5.02 22.64 1.87
C LYS A 105 5.20 22.26 3.33
N ASP A 106 4.44 21.30 3.83
CA ASP A 106 4.54 20.80 5.20
C ASP A 106 5.89 20.11 5.44
N ASP A 107 6.30 19.22 4.54
CA ASP A 107 7.60 18.54 4.59
C ASP A 107 8.76 19.54 4.55
N LEU A 108 8.64 20.58 3.70
CA LEU A 108 9.63 21.66 3.62
C LEU A 108 9.69 22.47 4.93
N ALA A 109 8.54 22.81 5.51
CA ALA A 109 8.47 23.53 6.77
C ALA A 109 9.08 22.71 7.92
N ALA A 110 8.77 21.41 7.97
CA ALA A 110 9.35 20.48 8.94
C ALA A 110 10.87 20.37 8.77
N ALA A 111 11.37 20.25 7.53
CA ALA A 111 12.80 20.17 7.24
C ALA A 111 13.55 21.45 7.64
N LEU A 112 12.96 22.63 7.40
CA LEU A 112 13.55 23.90 7.81
C LEU A 112 13.61 24.04 9.34
N LEU A 113 12.55 23.63 10.05
CA LEU A 113 12.54 23.63 11.51
C LEU A 113 13.60 22.67 12.07
N GLN A 114 13.70 21.46 11.50
CA GLN A 114 14.70 20.47 11.88
C GLN A 114 16.12 21.00 11.67
N SER A 115 16.40 21.64 10.53
CA SER A 115 17.71 22.24 10.25
C SER A 115 18.08 23.33 11.26
N ARG A 116 17.11 24.16 11.68
CA ARG A 116 17.34 25.17 12.74
C ARG A 116 17.66 24.52 14.09
N LEU A 117 16.89 23.50 14.49
CA LEU A 117 17.13 22.77 15.74
C LEU A 117 18.49 22.06 15.73
N ASP A 118 18.89 21.47 14.59
CA ASP A 118 20.17 20.79 14.45
C ASP A 118 21.35 21.77 14.52
N VAL A 119 21.22 22.95 13.92
CA VAL A 119 22.24 24.02 14.03
C VAL A 119 22.37 24.51 15.48
N GLU A 120 21.26 24.71 16.18
CA GLU A 120 21.27 25.13 17.58
C GLU A 120 21.88 24.05 18.48
N LYS A 121 21.50 22.79 18.30
CA LYS A 121 22.10 21.65 19.00
C LYS A 121 23.60 21.55 18.72
N GLN A 122 24.02 21.72 17.47
CA GLN A 122 25.45 21.68 17.12
C GLN A 122 26.22 22.85 17.75
N ASN A 123 25.61 24.04 17.84
CA ASN A 123 26.22 25.17 18.52
C ASN A 123 26.34 24.94 20.03
N GLN A 124 25.31 24.38 20.67
CA GLN A 124 25.37 23.98 22.08
C GLN A 124 26.43 22.91 22.33
N GLU A 125 26.54 21.91 21.46
CA GLU A 125 27.56 20.87 21.57
C GLU A 125 28.97 21.45 21.41
N LYS A 126 29.17 22.37 20.46
CA LYS A 126 30.43 23.12 20.31
C LYS A 126 30.75 23.96 21.55
N GLN A 127 29.75 24.56 22.18
CA GLN A 127 29.92 25.33 23.41
C GLN A 127 30.29 24.43 24.58
N LYS A 128 29.58 23.31 24.78
CA LYS A 128 29.91 22.29 25.79
C LYS A 128 31.30 21.67 25.56
N GLN A 129 31.69 21.44 24.31
CA GLN A 129 33.05 20.99 23.97
C GLN A 129 34.09 22.03 24.35
N LYS A 130 33.84 23.32 24.08
CA LYS A 130 34.75 24.40 24.52
C LYS A 130 34.88 24.44 26.05
N GLU A 131 33.76 24.34 26.77
CA GLU A 131 33.75 24.29 28.24
C GLU A 131 34.49 23.05 28.78
N ARG A 132 34.34 21.87 28.15
CA ARG A 132 35.08 20.65 28.50
C ARG A 132 36.58 20.77 28.25
N ILE A 133 36.97 21.46 27.17
CA ILE A 133 38.38 21.74 26.86
C ILE A 133 38.96 22.74 27.88
N GLU A 134 38.22 23.79 28.23
CA GLU A 134 38.63 24.78 29.24
C GLU A 134 38.73 24.19 30.65
N ALA A 135 37.82 23.27 31.00
CA ALA A 135 37.87 22.51 32.25
C ALA A 135 38.95 21.40 32.25
N GLY A 136 39.67 21.19 31.15
CA GLY A 136 40.76 20.21 31.05
C GLY A 136 40.32 18.75 30.88
N LEU A 137 39.03 18.48 30.64
CA LEU A 137 38.49 17.14 30.43
C LEU A 137 38.69 16.61 29.00
N GLU A 138 38.90 17.48 28.00
CA GLU A 138 39.13 17.11 26.60
C GLU A 138 40.30 17.91 25.97
N VAL A 139 41.06 17.27 25.05
CA VAL A 139 42.22 17.90 24.40
C VAL A 139 41.78 18.60 23.10
N PRO A 140 42.25 19.85 22.81
CA PRO A 140 41.90 20.56 21.59
C PRO A 140 42.24 19.76 20.34
N ASN A 141 41.26 19.56 19.46
CA ASN A 141 41.45 18.88 18.19
C ASN A 141 42.02 19.84 17.13
N THR A 142 43.19 20.43 17.41
CA THR A 142 43.94 21.23 16.43
C THR A 142 44.86 20.34 15.61
N ARG A 143 45.09 20.72 14.35
CA ARG A 143 45.83 19.94 13.34
C ARG A 143 47.30 19.66 13.71
N GLU A 144 47.84 20.33 14.74
CA GLU A 144 49.17 20.05 15.31
C GLU A 144 49.21 18.87 16.30
N GLY A 145 48.07 18.48 16.89
CA GLY A 145 47.99 17.37 17.86
C GLY A 145 48.19 15.98 17.26
N ARG A 146 48.00 15.80 15.95
CA ARG A 146 48.17 14.51 15.26
C ARG A 146 49.63 14.03 15.18
N LYS A 147 50.62 14.91 15.36
CA LYS A 147 52.04 14.50 15.34
C LYS A 147 52.56 13.96 16.68
N LYS A 148 51.95 14.32 17.81
CA LYS A 148 52.41 13.89 19.15
C LYS A 148 51.82 12.56 19.63
N LYS A 149 50.69 12.11 19.07
CA LYS A 149 50.05 10.85 19.52
C LYS A 149 50.68 9.58 18.93
N LYS A 150 51.50 9.67 17.87
CA LYS A 150 52.14 8.50 17.23
C LYS A 150 53.42 8.00 17.92
N GLN A 151 53.90 8.68 18.97
CA GLN A 151 55.13 8.29 19.70
C GLN A 151 54.88 7.72 21.11
N ARG A 152 53.67 7.78 21.65
CA ARG A 152 53.40 7.34 23.04
C ARG A 152 52.73 5.97 23.19
N GLU A 153 52.32 5.33 22.09
CA GLU A 153 51.65 4.02 22.10
C GLU A 153 52.54 2.93 21.47
N LYS A 154 53.81 2.84 21.88
CA LYS A 154 54.57 1.59 21.76
C LYS A 154 54.75 1.02 23.16
N PRO A 155 54.43 -0.26 23.42
CA PRO A 155 54.78 -0.89 24.69
C PRO A 155 56.28 -0.78 24.88
N GLN A 156 56.70 -0.20 26.01
CA GLN A 156 58.10 -0.01 26.33
C GLN A 156 58.73 -1.38 26.59
N ALA A 157 59.51 -1.86 25.61
CA ALA A 157 60.29 -3.08 25.78
C ALA A 157 61.36 -2.84 26.84
N MET A 158 61.29 -3.61 27.93
CA MET A 158 62.29 -3.61 29.00
C MET A 158 63.64 -4.10 28.46
N SER A 159 64.75 -3.53 28.94
CA SER A 159 66.09 -3.96 28.49
C SER A 159 66.40 -5.38 28.99
N LEU A 160 67.24 -6.11 28.25
CA LEU A 160 67.67 -7.47 28.58
C LEU A 160 68.33 -7.58 29.96
N GLU A 161 68.96 -6.51 30.46
CA GLU A 161 69.55 -6.46 31.80
C GLU A 161 68.48 -6.36 32.87
N GLN A 162 67.40 -5.62 32.60
CA GLN A 162 66.27 -5.46 33.50
C GLN A 162 65.45 -6.75 33.63
N PHE A 163 65.41 -7.58 32.58
CA PHE A 163 64.79 -8.90 32.61
C PHE A 163 65.61 -9.93 33.40
N LYS A 164 66.95 -9.86 33.32
CA LYS A 164 67.85 -10.81 34.02
C LYS A 164 67.91 -10.61 35.54
N GLN A 165 67.44 -9.47 36.05
CA GLN A 165 67.44 -9.14 37.48
C GLN A 165 66.13 -9.50 38.19
N LEU A 166 65.12 -10.01 37.46
CA LEU A 166 63.86 -10.45 38.07
C LEU A 166 64.06 -11.81 38.77
N PRO A 167 63.62 -11.96 40.03
CA PRO A 167 63.62 -13.25 40.72
C PRO A 167 62.76 -14.28 39.96
N PRO A 168 63.16 -15.56 39.88
CA PRO A 168 62.33 -16.59 39.27
C PRO A 168 61.09 -16.86 40.13
N GLU A 169 59.95 -16.34 39.69
CA GLU A 169 58.61 -16.68 40.20
C GLU A 169 58.31 -18.16 39.89
N LYS A 170 58.04 -18.95 40.93
CA LYS A 170 57.58 -20.34 40.82
C LYS A 170 56.12 -20.35 40.32
N PRO A 171 55.76 -21.22 39.36
CA PRO A 171 54.38 -21.32 38.91
C PRO A 171 53.50 -21.97 39.99
N VAL A 172 52.54 -21.20 40.51
CA VAL A 172 51.40 -21.71 41.27
C VAL A 172 50.30 -22.00 40.25
N ASN A 173 50.13 -23.27 39.89
CA ASN A 173 48.87 -23.92 39.52
C ASN A 173 49.10 -25.40 39.21
N SER A 174 48.94 -26.25 40.22
CA SER A 174 48.44 -27.62 40.03
C SER A 174 47.33 -27.84 41.03
N ASP A 175 46.09 -27.80 40.54
CA ASP A 175 44.96 -28.43 41.22
C ASP A 175 45.28 -29.92 41.43
N SER A 176 45.33 -30.34 42.67
CA SER A 176 45.05 -31.72 43.06
C SER A 176 44.69 -31.75 44.54
N GLU A 177 43.46 -32.20 44.76
CA GLU A 177 43.02 -33.01 45.89
C GLU A 177 43.04 -32.35 47.28
N ALA A 178 41.82 -32.19 47.78
CA ALA A 178 41.51 -32.25 49.19
C ALA A 178 42.18 -33.49 49.82
N GLU A 179 42.78 -33.32 50.99
CA GLU A 179 42.60 -34.18 52.17
C GLU A 179 43.49 -33.59 53.29
N ASP A 180 42.80 -33.10 54.31
CA ASP A 180 43.01 -33.34 55.75
C ASP A 180 44.41 -33.24 56.44
N LEU A 181 44.32 -33.01 57.76
CA LEU A 181 45.33 -33.20 58.81
C LEU A 181 46.12 -31.96 59.30
N ASN A 182 45.55 -31.32 60.31
CA ASN A 182 46.09 -31.27 61.68
C ASN A 182 47.60 -31.01 61.85
N SER A 183 47.97 -29.77 62.22
CA SER A 183 49.18 -29.54 63.01
C SER A 183 49.06 -28.28 63.89
N LYS A 184 49.06 -28.52 65.20
CA LYS A 184 49.30 -27.55 66.27
C LYS A 184 50.67 -26.89 66.10
N SER A 185 50.73 -25.57 66.03
CA SER A 185 51.81 -24.78 66.65
C SER A 185 51.35 -23.32 66.74
N SER A 186 51.07 -22.88 67.96
CA SER A 186 51.98 -22.04 68.74
C SER A 186 51.84 -20.56 68.35
N THR A 187 50.95 -19.88 69.06
CA THR A 187 50.86 -18.42 69.14
C THR A 187 52.19 -17.84 69.63
N PRO A 188 52.86 -16.96 68.87
CA PRO A 188 53.77 -15.98 69.45
C PRO A 188 52.96 -14.75 69.90
N PRO A 189 53.37 -14.10 71.00
CA PRO A 189 52.65 -12.98 71.58
C PRO A 189 52.74 -11.75 70.67
N VAL A 190 51.62 -11.02 70.61
CA VAL A 190 51.49 -9.68 70.04
C VAL A 190 52.62 -8.77 70.55
N GLN A 191 53.58 -8.48 69.68
CA GLN A 191 54.43 -7.30 69.84
C GLN A 191 53.79 -6.13 69.09
N THR A 192 52.92 -5.40 69.79
CA THR A 192 52.62 -4.01 69.47
C THR A 192 53.82 -3.15 69.88
N ARG A 193 54.85 -3.10 69.03
CA ARG A 193 55.89 -2.09 69.16
C ARG A 193 56.24 -1.54 67.78
N VAL A 194 55.57 -0.44 67.44
CA VAL A 194 55.96 0.41 66.31
C VAL A 194 57.28 1.10 66.68
N PRO A 195 58.32 1.05 65.83
CA PRO A 195 59.56 1.80 66.05
C PRO A 195 59.29 3.32 66.11
N PRO A 196 59.89 4.08 67.04
CA PRO A 196 59.63 5.52 67.19
C PRO A 196 60.52 6.34 66.24
N THR A 197 60.46 6.09 64.95
CA THR A 197 61.26 6.85 63.98
C THR A 197 60.58 6.85 62.62
N GLN A 198 60.23 8.07 62.18
CA GLN A 198 59.48 8.42 60.96
C GLN A 198 57.96 8.26 61.07
N GLN A 199 57.35 8.97 62.03
CA GLN A 199 55.96 9.39 61.82
C GLN A 199 55.96 10.46 60.73
N ASP A 200 55.56 10.07 59.53
CA ASP A 200 55.36 11.02 58.44
C ASP A 200 54.27 12.02 58.85
N PRO A 201 54.55 13.35 58.91
CA PRO A 201 53.55 14.36 59.25
C PRO A 201 52.35 14.34 58.31
N THR A 202 52.52 13.81 57.09
CA THR A 202 51.46 13.70 56.08
C THR A 202 50.73 12.36 56.09
N PHE A 203 51.08 11.42 56.98
CA PHE A 203 50.46 10.08 57.03
C PHE A 203 48.93 10.14 57.15
N PHE A 204 48.41 10.99 58.03
CA PHE A 204 46.98 11.17 58.19
C PHE A 204 46.34 11.86 56.98
N ASN A 205 47.06 12.77 56.32
CA ASN A 205 46.58 13.39 55.07
C ASN A 205 46.54 12.37 53.93
N SER A 206 47.53 11.47 53.82
CA SER A 206 47.50 10.39 52.81
C SER A 206 46.38 9.38 53.07
N ILE A 207 46.08 9.11 54.35
CA ILE A 207 44.93 8.26 54.71
C ILE A 207 43.62 8.96 54.39
N GLU A 208 43.52 10.27 54.62
CA GLU A 208 42.35 11.07 54.27
C GLU A 208 42.16 11.12 52.75
N ASP A 209 43.23 11.36 51.98
CA ASP A 209 43.23 11.32 50.51
C ASP A 209 42.86 9.92 49.97
N ASP A 210 43.39 8.84 50.56
CA ASP A 210 43.06 7.46 50.19
C ASP A 210 41.59 7.13 50.51
N ALA A 211 41.10 7.58 51.67
CA ALA A 211 39.70 7.42 52.05
C ALA A 211 38.76 8.19 51.11
N GLU A 212 39.13 9.42 50.73
CA GLU A 212 38.39 10.21 49.74
C GLU A 212 38.39 9.54 48.36
N GLN A 213 39.53 9.01 47.90
CA GLN A 213 39.60 8.26 46.64
C GLN A 213 38.72 7.03 46.65
N ILE A 214 38.70 6.27 47.75
CA ILE A 214 37.83 5.09 47.90
C ILE A 214 36.36 5.52 47.82
N LEU A 215 35.98 6.58 48.53
CA LEU A 215 34.61 7.11 48.53
C LEU A 215 34.18 7.62 47.14
N GLN A 216 35.07 8.31 46.43
CA GLN A 216 34.82 8.75 45.06
C GLN A 216 34.67 7.56 44.10
N HIS A 217 35.55 6.57 44.20
CA HIS A 217 35.50 5.37 43.36
C HIS A 217 34.22 4.57 43.61
N GLU A 218 33.82 4.40 44.88
CA GLU A 218 32.58 3.73 45.26
C GLU A 218 31.35 4.49 44.75
N LYS A 219 31.34 5.83 44.90
CA LYS A 219 30.27 6.69 44.38
C LYS A 219 30.13 6.58 42.86
N ILE A 220 31.25 6.59 42.13
CA ILE A 220 31.26 6.41 40.67
C ILE A 220 30.72 5.02 40.30
N GLN A 221 31.18 3.97 40.98
CA GLN A 221 30.75 2.60 40.73
C GLN A 221 29.25 2.41 40.99
N GLU A 222 28.72 3.03 42.06
CA GLU A 222 27.30 2.97 42.39
C GLU A 222 26.45 3.71 41.34
N GLN A 223 26.92 4.86 40.84
CA GLN A 223 26.27 5.59 39.74
C GLN A 223 26.23 4.77 38.45
N TYR A 224 27.34 4.11 38.08
CA TYR A 224 27.37 3.22 36.92
C TYR A 224 26.41 2.04 37.08
N LYS A 225 26.33 1.42 38.26
CA LYS A 225 25.37 0.33 38.52
C LYS A 225 23.92 0.81 38.36
N LYS A 226 23.59 2.01 38.87
CA LYS A 226 22.26 2.61 38.74
C LYS A 226 21.91 2.89 37.27
N GLN A 227 22.83 3.48 36.50
CA GLN A 227 22.62 3.74 35.08
C GLN A 227 22.53 2.46 34.24
N PHE A 228 23.38 1.47 34.52
CA PHE A 228 23.33 0.19 33.82
C PHE A 228 21.99 -0.54 34.05
N ALA A 229 21.46 -0.49 35.28
CA ALA A 229 20.16 -1.05 35.59
C ALA A 229 19.03 -0.33 34.84
N SER A 230 19.05 1.00 34.76
CA SER A 230 18.05 1.75 33.98
C SER A 230 18.14 1.47 32.48
N ASP A 231 19.36 1.44 31.93
CA ASP A 231 19.60 1.20 30.51
C ASP A 231 19.19 -0.21 30.11
N SER A 232 19.46 -1.20 30.97
CA SER A 232 19.02 -2.59 30.77
C SER A 232 17.50 -2.71 30.63
N VAL A 233 16.73 -2.00 31.46
CA VAL A 233 15.27 -1.98 31.37
C VAL A 233 14.79 -1.30 30.09
N ILE A 234 15.42 -0.20 29.67
CA ILE A 234 15.07 0.51 28.44
C ILE A 234 15.36 -0.36 27.22
N VAL A 235 16.54 -0.99 27.17
CA VAL A 235 16.94 -1.91 26.09
C VAL A 235 15.97 -3.09 26.01
N ALA A 236 15.55 -3.66 27.14
CA ALA A 236 14.56 -4.74 27.16
C ALA A 236 13.20 -4.32 26.60
N LYS A 237 12.73 -3.10 26.92
CA LYS A 237 11.47 -2.56 26.37
C LYS A 237 11.58 -2.33 24.86
N LEU A 238 12.65 -1.69 24.40
CA LEU A 238 12.89 -1.45 22.97
C LEU A 238 12.96 -2.75 22.18
N LYS A 239 13.61 -3.79 22.74
CA LYS A 239 13.67 -5.12 22.13
C LYS A 239 12.28 -5.77 22.01
N ASN A 240 11.45 -5.65 23.03
CA ASN A 240 10.07 -6.17 23.00
C ASN A 240 9.22 -5.44 21.95
N ASP A 241 9.35 -4.11 21.87
CA ASP A 241 8.62 -3.31 20.90
C ASP A 241 9.07 -3.59 19.47
N LEU A 242 10.38 -3.79 19.23
CA LEU A 242 10.90 -4.27 17.95
C LEU A 242 10.28 -5.62 17.56
N GLU A 243 10.28 -6.59 18.48
CA GLU A 243 9.71 -7.92 18.20
C GLU A 243 8.21 -7.84 17.87
N LYS A 244 7.45 -6.97 18.54
CA LYS A 244 6.04 -6.73 18.20
C LYS A 244 5.88 -6.11 16.82
N LYS A 245 6.70 -5.13 16.47
CA LYS A 245 6.67 -4.51 15.13
C LYS A 245 7.06 -5.52 14.05
N ASP A 246 8.05 -6.38 14.30
CA ASP A 246 8.43 -7.44 13.37
C ASP A 246 7.28 -8.44 13.13
N LYS A 247 6.56 -8.84 14.19
CA LYS A 247 5.37 -9.69 14.05
C LYS A 247 4.28 -9.03 13.22
N GLN A 248 4.01 -7.74 13.45
CA GLN A 248 3.05 -6.98 12.65
C GLN A 248 3.49 -6.86 11.19
N LEU A 249 4.78 -6.67 10.95
CA LEU A 249 5.35 -6.56 9.61
C LEU A 249 5.18 -7.89 8.83
N VAL A 250 5.43 -9.02 9.50
CA VAL A 250 5.19 -10.36 8.91
C VAL A 250 3.70 -10.57 8.60
N GLU A 251 2.80 -10.22 9.52
CA GLU A 251 1.37 -10.37 9.31
C GLU A 251 0.86 -9.49 8.15
N LEU A 252 1.26 -8.22 8.10
CA LEU A 252 0.90 -7.32 7.01
C LEU A 252 1.44 -7.79 5.66
N LYS A 253 2.69 -8.29 5.62
CA LYS A 253 3.24 -8.88 4.39
C LYS A 253 2.42 -10.07 3.91
N LYS A 254 2.04 -10.96 4.82
CA LYS A 254 1.18 -12.11 4.49
C LYS A 254 -0.19 -11.67 3.96
N GLN A 255 -0.79 -10.64 4.55
CA GLN A 255 -2.06 -10.08 4.08
C GLN A 255 -1.91 -9.46 2.68
N ILE A 256 -0.82 -8.74 2.41
CA ILE A 256 -0.52 -8.19 1.08
C ILE A 256 -0.39 -9.32 0.06
N GLU A 257 0.39 -10.37 0.36
CA GLU A 257 0.56 -11.53 -0.53
C GLU A 257 -0.79 -12.21 -0.83
N SER A 258 -1.63 -12.42 0.20
CA SER A 258 -2.97 -13.00 0.04
C SER A 258 -3.87 -12.13 -0.85
N MET A 259 -3.89 -10.81 -0.63
CA MET A 259 -4.69 -9.88 -1.44
C MET A 259 -4.19 -9.83 -2.89
N GLU A 260 -2.88 -9.91 -3.12
CA GLU A 260 -2.32 -9.97 -4.47
C GLU A 260 -2.73 -11.24 -5.22
N GLU A 261 -2.79 -12.38 -4.53
CA GLU A 261 -3.27 -13.64 -5.10
C GLU A 261 -4.77 -13.58 -5.45
N GLU A 262 -5.61 -13.09 -4.54
CA GLU A 262 -7.04 -12.90 -4.79
C GLU A 262 -7.27 -11.96 -5.98
N LEU A 263 -6.52 -10.85 -6.04
CA LEU A 263 -6.61 -9.90 -7.15
C LEU A 263 -6.21 -10.54 -8.48
N LYS A 264 -5.16 -11.36 -8.52
CA LYS A 264 -4.78 -12.14 -9.71
C LYS A 264 -5.90 -13.11 -10.11
N GLN A 265 -6.53 -13.79 -9.16
CA GLN A 265 -7.62 -14.73 -9.42
C GLN A 265 -8.86 -14.01 -9.98
N VAL A 266 -9.25 -12.89 -9.38
CA VAL A 266 -10.38 -12.06 -9.86
C VAL A 266 -10.10 -11.54 -11.27
N LYS A 267 -8.88 -11.05 -11.56
CA LYS A 267 -8.50 -10.64 -12.92
C LYS A 267 -8.61 -11.78 -13.93
N LYS A 268 -8.16 -12.98 -13.57
CA LYS A 268 -8.27 -14.17 -14.42
C LYS A 268 -9.72 -14.52 -14.70
N ARG A 269 -10.57 -14.52 -13.65
CA ARG A 269 -12.01 -14.79 -13.76
C ARG A 269 -12.72 -13.75 -14.63
N ASN A 270 -12.45 -12.46 -14.42
CA ASN A 270 -13.06 -11.40 -15.23
C ASN A 270 -12.63 -11.48 -16.69
N LYS A 271 -11.35 -11.78 -16.96
CA LYS A 271 -10.89 -12.03 -18.33
C LYS A 271 -11.63 -13.19 -19.00
N GLN A 272 -11.88 -14.27 -18.26
CA GLN A 272 -12.67 -15.41 -18.75
C GLN A 272 -14.12 -14.99 -19.02
N PHE A 273 -14.75 -14.24 -18.12
CA PHE A 273 -16.11 -13.73 -18.32
C PHE A 273 -16.23 -12.84 -19.55
N CYS A 274 -15.28 -11.93 -19.80
CA CYS A 274 -15.28 -11.12 -21.02
C CYS A 274 -15.25 -11.98 -22.29
N VAL A 275 -14.49 -13.08 -22.30
CA VAL A 275 -14.45 -14.01 -23.43
C VAL A 275 -15.78 -14.73 -23.60
N ILE A 276 -16.38 -15.23 -22.52
CA ILE A 276 -17.67 -15.92 -22.55
C ILE A 276 -18.78 -14.99 -23.05
N LEU A 277 -18.83 -13.74 -22.56
CA LEU A 277 -19.80 -12.75 -23.00
C LEU A 277 -19.64 -12.43 -24.49
N GLY A 278 -18.41 -12.19 -24.95
CA GLY A 278 -18.14 -11.93 -26.36
C GLY A 278 -18.53 -13.10 -27.27
N GLN A 279 -18.22 -14.34 -26.87
CA GLN A 279 -18.57 -15.54 -27.62
C GLN A 279 -20.09 -15.79 -27.63
N GLY A 280 -20.76 -15.65 -26.49
CA GLY A 280 -22.21 -15.84 -26.36
C GLY A 280 -22.99 -14.86 -27.22
N GLU A 281 -22.69 -13.56 -27.10
CA GLU A 281 -23.38 -12.54 -27.88
C GLU A 281 -23.17 -12.69 -29.39
N MET A 282 -21.93 -12.98 -29.83
CA MET A 282 -21.65 -13.14 -31.25
C MET A 282 -22.29 -14.39 -31.84
N LYS A 283 -22.36 -15.48 -31.06
CA LYS A 283 -23.03 -16.71 -31.50
C LYS A 283 -24.52 -16.49 -31.72
N ASP A 284 -25.20 -15.83 -30.78
CA ASP A 284 -26.64 -15.56 -30.88
C ASP A 284 -26.94 -14.57 -32.01
N LYS A 285 -26.13 -13.51 -32.15
CA LYS A 285 -26.24 -12.54 -33.26
C LYS A 285 -26.05 -13.23 -34.61
N ALA A 286 -25.08 -14.14 -34.74
CA ALA A 286 -24.87 -14.90 -35.98
C ALA A 286 -26.03 -15.83 -36.32
N GLN A 287 -26.59 -16.53 -35.31
CA GLN A 287 -27.75 -17.41 -35.52
C GLN A 287 -28.99 -16.62 -35.97
N VAL A 288 -29.25 -15.45 -35.39
CA VAL A 288 -30.35 -14.57 -35.83
C VAL A 288 -30.14 -14.06 -37.26
N LEU A 289 -28.90 -13.73 -37.64
CA LEU A 289 -28.60 -13.31 -39.02
C LEU A 289 -28.89 -14.42 -40.03
N LEU A 290 -28.49 -15.66 -39.74
CA LEU A 290 -28.79 -16.81 -40.61
C LEU A 290 -30.30 -17.01 -40.79
N GLN A 291 -31.09 -16.92 -39.72
CA GLN A 291 -32.55 -17.02 -39.81
C GLN A 291 -33.17 -15.88 -40.63
N VAL A 292 -32.61 -14.66 -40.54
CA VAL A 292 -33.08 -13.53 -41.35
C VAL A 292 -32.79 -13.77 -42.83
N ASP A 293 -31.62 -14.33 -43.17
CA ASP A 293 -31.28 -14.65 -44.55
C ASP A 293 -32.18 -15.75 -45.11
N GLU A 294 -32.41 -16.84 -44.36
CA GLU A 294 -33.35 -17.90 -44.73
C GLU A 294 -34.77 -17.37 -44.96
N LEU A 295 -35.28 -16.55 -44.02
CA LEU A 295 -36.60 -15.93 -44.17
C LEU A 295 -36.67 -14.96 -45.36
N THR A 296 -35.57 -14.29 -45.67
CA THR A 296 -35.49 -13.39 -46.83
C THR A 296 -35.59 -14.19 -48.13
N LEU A 297 -34.88 -15.33 -48.23
CA LEU A 297 -34.97 -16.22 -49.39
C LEU A 297 -36.40 -16.73 -49.59
N VAL A 298 -37.04 -17.26 -48.55
CA VAL A 298 -38.43 -17.74 -48.62
C VAL A 298 -39.39 -16.61 -48.99
N LYS A 299 -39.20 -15.41 -48.42
CA LYS A 299 -40.03 -14.25 -48.72
C LYS A 299 -39.85 -13.79 -50.16
N ASP A 300 -38.65 -13.82 -50.70
CA ASP A 300 -38.39 -13.46 -52.09
C ASP A 300 -38.98 -14.51 -53.05
N GLU A 301 -38.85 -15.80 -52.75
CA GLU A 301 -39.50 -16.89 -53.50
C GLU A 301 -41.04 -16.76 -53.50
N LEU A 302 -41.65 -16.54 -52.32
CA LEU A 302 -43.09 -16.32 -52.22
C LEU A 302 -43.54 -15.05 -52.96
N THR A 303 -42.72 -13.99 -52.92
CA THR A 303 -43.01 -12.75 -53.66
C THR A 303 -42.99 -13.00 -55.18
N GLU A 304 -42.05 -13.80 -55.67
CA GLU A 304 -41.98 -14.22 -57.08
C GLU A 304 -43.19 -15.07 -57.48
N GLN A 305 -43.58 -16.04 -56.65
CA GLN A 305 -44.77 -16.86 -56.90
C GLN A 305 -46.05 -16.01 -56.91
N VAL A 306 -46.22 -15.09 -55.95
CA VAL A 306 -47.37 -14.17 -55.91
C VAL A 306 -47.40 -13.27 -57.14
N SER A 307 -46.25 -12.73 -57.55
CA SER A 307 -46.14 -11.92 -58.77
C SER A 307 -46.55 -12.72 -60.00
N THR A 308 -46.08 -13.97 -60.12
CA THR A 308 -46.41 -14.88 -61.23
C THR A 308 -47.90 -15.19 -61.27
N LEU A 309 -48.48 -15.61 -60.14
CA LEU A 309 -49.91 -15.92 -60.03
C LEU A 309 -50.79 -14.70 -60.32
N THR A 310 -50.36 -13.51 -59.89
CA THR A 310 -51.08 -12.26 -60.18
C THR A 310 -51.10 -11.97 -61.68
N ALA A 311 -49.95 -12.11 -62.36
CA ALA A 311 -49.85 -11.93 -63.80
C ALA A 311 -50.69 -12.96 -64.59
N GLU A 312 -50.69 -14.23 -64.17
CA GLU A 312 -51.54 -15.27 -64.76
C GLU A 312 -53.03 -14.98 -64.56
N LEU A 313 -53.42 -14.52 -63.38
CA LEU A 313 -54.81 -14.16 -63.06
C LEU A 313 -55.28 -12.95 -63.87
N GLU A 314 -54.43 -11.95 -64.10
CA GLU A 314 -54.73 -10.82 -64.98
C GLU A 314 -54.86 -11.25 -66.45
N LYS A 315 -54.00 -12.18 -66.90
CA LYS A 315 -54.09 -12.78 -68.24
C LYS A 315 -55.39 -13.55 -68.42
N GLU A 316 -55.81 -14.35 -67.44
CA GLU A 316 -57.08 -15.09 -67.48
C GLU A 316 -58.31 -14.16 -67.41
N LYS A 317 -58.26 -13.10 -66.60
CA LYS A 317 -59.31 -12.06 -66.61
C LYS A 317 -59.45 -11.42 -67.99
N SER A 318 -58.33 -11.09 -68.63
CA SER A 318 -58.31 -10.49 -69.97
C SER A 318 -58.89 -11.44 -71.03
N LYS A 319 -58.53 -12.73 -70.99
CA LYS A 319 -59.11 -13.76 -71.86
C LYS A 319 -60.62 -13.93 -71.63
N ASN A 320 -61.06 -13.99 -70.37
CA ASN A 320 -62.47 -14.12 -70.03
C ASN A 320 -63.28 -12.91 -70.54
N HIS A 321 -62.71 -11.71 -70.43
CA HIS A 321 -63.32 -10.49 -70.96
C HIS A 321 -63.43 -10.54 -72.50
N ALA A 322 -62.37 -10.97 -73.20
CA ALA A 322 -62.39 -11.15 -74.66
C ALA A 322 -63.45 -12.17 -75.10
N LEU A 323 -63.50 -13.34 -74.46
CA LEU A 323 -64.50 -14.37 -74.75
C LEU A 323 -65.94 -13.91 -74.45
N LYS A 324 -66.15 -13.15 -73.37
CA LYS A 324 -67.46 -12.52 -73.10
C LYS A 324 -67.88 -11.54 -74.20
N ALA A 325 -66.95 -10.70 -74.65
CA ALA A 325 -67.20 -9.77 -75.74
C ALA A 325 -67.54 -10.49 -77.06
N GLU A 326 -66.89 -11.61 -77.36
CA GLU A 326 -67.25 -12.46 -78.50
C GLU A 326 -68.62 -13.12 -78.33
N LEU A 327 -68.93 -13.65 -77.15
CA LEU A 327 -70.23 -14.25 -76.86
C LEU A 327 -71.37 -13.23 -77.03
N ASP A 328 -71.19 -11.99 -76.58
CA ASP A 328 -72.19 -10.94 -76.72
C ASP A 328 -72.40 -10.49 -78.18
N LYS A 329 -71.39 -10.62 -79.06
CA LYS A 329 -71.55 -10.41 -80.51
C LYS A 329 -72.38 -11.50 -81.19
N VAL A 330 -72.30 -12.73 -80.68
CA VAL A 330 -73.01 -13.89 -81.25
C VAL A 330 -74.42 -14.03 -80.69
N LYS A 331 -74.71 -13.44 -79.52
CA LYS A 331 -76.08 -13.40 -78.99
C LYS A 331 -76.97 -12.61 -79.95
N PRO A 332 -78.08 -13.18 -80.45
CA PRO A 332 -79.02 -12.45 -81.27
C PRO A 332 -79.61 -11.31 -80.44
N THR A 333 -79.50 -10.08 -80.93
CA THR A 333 -80.26 -8.94 -80.42
C THR A 333 -81.73 -9.26 -80.55
N LYS A 334 -82.35 -9.74 -79.47
CA LYS A 334 -83.81 -9.72 -79.31
C LYS A 334 -84.22 -8.26 -79.12
N HIS A 335 -84.16 -7.47 -80.20
CA HIS A 335 -84.92 -6.23 -80.32
C HIS A 335 -86.33 -6.58 -80.78
N GLY A 336 -87.29 -5.95 -80.11
CA GLY A 336 -88.66 -6.41 -79.99
C GLY A 336 -89.51 -6.41 -81.25
N LYS A 337 -90.63 -7.11 -81.11
CA LYS A 337 -91.94 -6.74 -81.65
C LYS A 337 -92.92 -6.74 -80.50
#